data_AF-A0A8X6LWI5-F1
#
_entry.id   AF-A0A8X6LWI5-F1
#
_cell.length_a   1.000
_cell.length_b   1.000
_cell.length_c   1.000
_cell.angle_alpha   90.00
_cell.angle_beta   90.00
_cell.angle_gamma   90.00
#
_symmetry.space_group_name_H-M   'P 1'
#
loop_
_entity.id
_entity.type
_entity.pdbx_description
1 polymer ?
#
loop_
_entity_poly.entity_id
_entity_poly.type
_entity_poly.pdbx_seq_one_letter_code
_entity_poly.pdbx_strand_id
1 'polypeptide(L)'
;MAEAHVAVAFSFAITHEGVNINYDREVLNLVWKSGLRSWKKRLARFMNNIHCGIYPASLSSLFILIAIVIALFMANIDASFGGIQQLEHYIPGESLAPLTVQLAACVAYSFCLWVTTILFLRYILKLLLMYKGWMYEGRIKKTSLKTYIWAALVRTLTAKRRPMLYSFQSSLPRLPLPSLEDTMERYLHSVRPLLDDEKYEKMKQMTYEFQNGVGKKLQRYLWLKSWWASNYVTDWWEDYVYLSGRSPLLVYSNCYGLDYMPLPTTSQVARAANFIYAAMIFRKLLNTQTLKPVTIQNFIPLCAWQYEKMFNTTRVPDVEKDRSVHLSDSQHIAVYHKGRYYKLMLYNNRRLLKPVELQW
;
A
#
# COMPACT_ATOMS: atom_id res chain seq x y z
N MET A 1 34.26 -14.86 -20.99
CA MET A 1 34.63 -13.55 -20.39
C MET A 1 34.62 -12.37 -21.37
N ALA A 2 34.16 -12.51 -22.62
CA ALA A 2 34.25 -11.43 -23.63
C ALA A 2 33.00 -10.52 -23.75
N GLU A 3 31.88 -10.80 -23.07
CA GLU A 3 30.62 -10.04 -23.27
C GLU A 3 30.37 -8.91 -22.25
N ALA A 4 31.21 -8.78 -21.21
CA ALA A 4 31.00 -7.76 -20.17
C ALA A 4 31.40 -6.33 -20.61
N HIS A 5 32.07 -6.17 -21.75
CA HIS A 5 32.56 -4.87 -22.23
C HIS A 5 31.51 -4.02 -22.97
N VAL A 6 30.33 -4.55 -23.28
CA VAL A 6 29.33 -3.85 -24.12
C VAL A 6 28.42 -2.90 -23.33
N ALA A 7 28.57 -2.80 -22.01
CA ALA A 7 27.67 -2.01 -21.15
C ALA A 7 28.36 -0.91 -20.35
N VAL A 8 29.49 -0.37 -20.81
CA VAL A 8 30.19 0.72 -20.10
C VAL A 8 29.95 2.04 -20.84
N ALA A 9 29.15 2.93 -20.26
CA ALA A 9 28.84 4.25 -20.82
C ALA A 9 30.08 5.16 -20.97
N PHE A 10 31.13 4.85 -20.20
CA PHE A 10 32.42 5.52 -20.19
C PHE A 10 33.52 4.47 -20.09
N SER A 11 34.33 4.30 -21.14
CA SER A 11 35.58 3.57 -21.01
C SER A 11 36.72 4.56 -20.82
N PHE A 12 37.53 4.28 -19.81
CA PHE A 12 38.70 5.07 -19.46
C PHE A 12 39.93 4.18 -19.65
N ALA A 13 40.82 4.58 -20.55
CA ALA A 13 42.09 3.91 -20.77
C ALA A 13 43.23 4.92 -20.63
N ILE A 14 44.19 4.61 -19.76
CA ILE A 14 45.44 5.37 -19.66
C ILE A 14 46.42 4.71 -20.64
N THR A 15 46.82 5.46 -21.66
CA THR A 15 47.81 5.03 -22.66
C THR A 15 49.08 5.86 -22.51
N HIS A 16 50.19 5.41 -23.10
CA HIS A 16 51.46 6.16 -23.10
C HIS A 16 51.35 7.54 -23.76
N GLU A 17 50.31 7.77 -24.58
CA GLU A 17 50.00 9.03 -25.25
C GLU A 17 49.04 9.93 -24.42
N GLY A 18 48.59 9.47 -23.26
CA GLY A 18 47.68 10.21 -22.37
C GLY A 18 46.40 9.44 -22.01
N VAL A 19 45.44 10.18 -21.45
CA VAL A 19 44.14 9.65 -21.00
C VAL A 19 43.16 9.64 -22.17
N ASN A 20 42.68 8.46 -22.57
CA ASN A 20 41.65 8.31 -23.59
C ASN A 20 40.29 8.01 -22.91
N ILE A 21 39.33 8.93 -23.08
CA ILE A 21 37.97 8.80 -22.57
C ILE A 21 37.04 8.59 -23.77
N ASN A 22 36.50 7.38 -23.91
CA ASN A 22 35.49 7.09 -24.92
C ASN A 22 34.12 6.98 -24.24
N TYR A 23 33.12 7.68 -24.78
CA TYR A 23 31.77 7.69 -24.25
C TYR A 23 30.75 7.43 -25.36
N ASP A 24 29.82 6.52 -25.09
CA ASP A 24 28.79 6.14 -26.04
C ASP A 24 27.57 7.06 -25.90
N ARG A 25 27.32 7.88 -26.92
CA ARG A 25 26.20 8.83 -26.95
C ARG A 25 24.83 8.13 -26.89
N GLU A 26 24.70 6.93 -27.44
CA GLU A 26 23.45 6.17 -27.39
C GLU A 26 23.19 5.67 -25.98
N VAL A 27 24.20 5.09 -25.32
CA VAL A 27 24.10 4.63 -23.93
C VAL A 27 23.78 5.81 -23.01
N LEU A 28 24.45 6.96 -23.16
CA LEU A 28 24.15 8.15 -22.38
C LEU A 28 22.73 8.66 -22.61
N ASN A 29 22.24 8.65 -23.84
CA ASN A 29 20.86 9.02 -24.15
C ASN A 29 19.85 8.05 -23.54
N LEU A 30 20.15 6.74 -23.52
CA LEU A 30 19.32 5.73 -22.86
C LEU A 30 19.29 5.94 -21.33
N VAL A 31 20.44 6.20 -20.70
CA VAL A 31 20.55 6.52 -19.27
C VAL A 31 19.76 7.79 -18.96
N TRP A 32 19.91 8.86 -19.74
CA TRP A 32 19.16 10.10 -19.58
C TRP A 32 17.65 9.89 -19.70
N LYS A 33 17.20 9.21 -20.77
CA LYS A 33 15.78 8.91 -20.99
C LYS A 33 15.21 8.04 -19.88
N SER A 34 15.99 7.10 -19.34
CA SER A 34 15.63 6.27 -18.19
C SER A 34 15.50 7.11 -16.91
N GLY A 35 16.47 7.99 -16.64
CA GLY A 35 16.47 8.92 -15.51
C GLY A 35 15.25 9.85 -15.53
N LEU A 36 14.99 10.50 -16.67
CA LEU A 36 13.84 11.39 -16.85
C LEU A 36 12.51 10.64 -16.62
N ARG A 37 12.40 9.40 -17.10
CA ARG A 37 11.22 8.56 -16.89
C ARG A 37 11.04 8.21 -15.41
N SER A 38 12.10 7.77 -14.75
CA SER A 38 12.05 7.39 -13.33
C SER A 38 11.68 8.60 -12.46
N TRP A 39 12.24 9.78 -12.77
CA TRP A 39 11.89 11.03 -12.10
C TRP A 39 10.41 11.41 -12.31
N LYS A 40 9.90 11.39 -13.55
CA LYS A 40 8.47 11.64 -13.83
C LYS A 40 7.55 10.66 -13.09
N LYS A 41 7.92 9.38 -13.04
CA LYS A 41 7.17 8.35 -12.30
C LYS A 41 7.18 8.64 -10.80
N ARG A 42 8.32 9.03 -10.23
CA ARG A 42 8.45 9.38 -8.81
C ARG A 42 7.60 10.61 -8.47
N LEU A 43 7.63 11.64 -9.31
CA LEU A 43 6.80 12.84 -9.14
C LEU A 43 5.30 12.50 -9.21
N ALA A 44 4.88 11.72 -10.20
CA ALA A 44 3.49 11.28 -10.30
C ALA A 44 3.03 10.48 -9.08
N ARG A 45 3.86 9.53 -8.60
CA ARG A 45 3.57 8.79 -7.36
C ARG A 45 3.52 9.71 -6.14
N PHE A 46 4.40 10.70 -6.04
CA PHE A 46 4.38 11.69 -4.97
C PHE A 46 3.07 12.49 -4.97
N MET A 47 2.62 12.98 -6.12
CA MET A 47 1.35 13.69 -6.25
C MET A 47 0.16 12.78 -5.89
N ASN A 48 0.18 11.51 -6.32
CA ASN A 48 -0.85 10.54 -5.94
C ASN A 48 -0.84 10.22 -4.45
N ASN A 49 0.33 10.17 -3.82
CA ASN A 49 0.46 9.98 -2.38
C ASN A 49 -0.10 11.19 -1.62
N ILE A 50 0.09 12.42 -2.10
CA ILE A 50 -0.57 13.61 -1.54
C ILE A 50 -2.09 13.47 -1.69
N HIS A 51 -2.58 13.10 -2.87
CA HIS A 51 -4.01 12.92 -3.12
C HIS A 51 -4.64 11.84 -2.22
N CYS A 52 -3.97 10.69 -2.06
CA CYS A 52 -4.36 9.67 -1.08
C CYS A 52 -4.24 10.19 0.35
N GLY A 53 -3.22 11.00 0.62
CA GLY A 53 -2.86 11.63 1.88
C GLY A 53 -3.84 12.71 2.35
N ILE A 54 -4.74 13.20 1.50
CA ILE A 54 -5.80 14.15 1.87
C ILE A 54 -7.21 13.53 1.88
N TYR A 55 -7.37 12.30 1.34
CA TYR A 55 -8.63 11.58 1.37
C TYR A 55 -9.15 11.39 2.82
N PRO A 56 -10.44 11.64 3.12
CA PRO A 56 -11.58 11.84 2.21
C PRO A 56 -11.77 13.27 1.68
N ALA A 57 -10.95 14.24 2.09
CA ALA A 57 -10.99 15.61 1.56
C ALA A 57 -10.27 15.75 0.20
N SER A 58 -10.29 16.97 -0.37
CA SER A 58 -9.72 17.28 -1.69
C SER A 58 -9.15 18.69 -1.67
N LEU A 59 -8.21 18.98 -2.57
CA LEU A 59 -7.63 20.32 -2.68
C LEU A 59 -8.69 21.39 -2.98
N SER A 60 -9.71 21.06 -3.78
CA SER A 60 -10.84 21.97 -4.02
C SER A 60 -11.57 22.36 -2.74
N SER A 61 -11.70 21.44 -1.77
CA SER A 61 -12.38 21.76 -0.51
C SER A 61 -11.54 22.66 0.40
N LEU A 62 -10.22 22.70 0.23
CA LEU A 62 -9.35 23.68 0.89
C LEU A 62 -9.60 25.08 0.31
N PHE A 63 -9.60 25.24 -1.01
CA PHE A 63 -9.85 26.54 -1.65
C PHE A 63 -11.24 27.08 -1.33
N ILE A 64 -12.26 26.21 -1.31
CA ILE A 64 -13.61 26.59 -0.89
C ILE A 64 -13.60 27.07 0.57
N LEU A 65 -12.91 26.36 1.46
CA LEU A 65 -12.82 26.76 2.87
C LEU A 65 -12.10 28.10 3.04
N ILE A 66 -11.00 28.31 2.32
CA ILE A 66 -10.27 29.60 2.29
C ILE A 66 -11.21 30.73 1.83
N ALA A 67 -11.93 30.53 0.73
CA ALA A 67 -12.86 31.52 0.21
C ALA A 67 -13.99 31.84 1.21
N ILE A 68 -14.55 30.83 1.87
CA ILE A 68 -15.59 31.02 2.90
C ILE A 68 -15.04 31.79 4.11
N VAL A 69 -13.87 31.41 4.63
CA VAL A 69 -13.27 32.09 5.80
C VAL A 69 -12.93 33.54 5.48
N ILE A 70 -12.35 33.81 4.30
CA ILE A 70 -12.07 35.18 3.86
C ILE A 70 -13.37 35.97 3.69
N ALA A 71 -14.42 35.38 3.09
CA ALA A 71 -15.70 36.05 2.92
C ALA A 71 -16.36 36.40 4.27
N LEU A 72 -16.31 35.50 5.24
CA LEU A 72 -16.81 35.73 6.61
C LEU A 72 -16.00 36.82 7.33
N PHE A 73 -14.66 36.80 7.18
CA PHE A 73 -13.78 37.83 7.71
C PHE A 73 -14.11 39.21 7.13
N MET A 74 -14.27 39.32 5.81
CA MET A 74 -14.64 40.57 5.14
C MET A 74 -16.04 41.06 5.52
N ALA A 75 -16.94 40.16 5.94
CA ALA A 75 -18.26 40.48 6.47
C ALA A 75 -18.25 40.84 7.97
N ASN A 76 -17.07 40.93 8.61
CA ASN A 76 -16.89 41.15 10.05
C ASN A 76 -17.56 40.08 10.93
N ILE A 77 -17.66 38.84 10.44
CA ILE A 77 -18.17 37.68 11.20
C ILE A 77 -16.98 36.80 11.58
N ASP A 78 -16.64 36.77 12.88
CA ASP A 78 -15.57 35.91 13.37
C ASP A 78 -16.07 34.48 13.62
N ALA A 79 -15.92 33.62 12.60
CA ALA A 79 -16.16 32.18 12.71
C ALA A 79 -14.97 31.40 13.32
N SER A 80 -13.86 32.08 13.63
CA SER A 80 -12.64 31.47 14.17
C SER A 80 -12.54 31.52 15.69
N PHE A 81 -13.48 32.21 16.37
CA PHE A 81 -13.47 32.45 17.81
C PHE A 81 -12.12 33.02 18.31
N GLY A 82 -11.61 34.03 17.60
CA GLY A 82 -10.32 34.67 17.88
C GLY A 82 -9.08 33.93 17.34
N GLY A 83 -9.25 32.78 16.69
CA GLY A 83 -8.13 31.98 16.16
C GLY A 83 -7.34 32.69 15.06
N ILE A 84 -7.99 33.48 14.22
CA ILE A 84 -7.31 34.27 13.16
C ILE A 84 -6.42 35.35 13.79
N GLN A 85 -6.94 36.09 14.77
CA GLN A 85 -6.20 37.15 15.48
C GLN A 85 -4.97 36.61 16.21
N GLN A 86 -5.06 35.42 16.81
CA GLN A 86 -3.91 34.77 17.43
C GLN A 86 -2.82 34.42 16.40
N LEU A 87 -3.21 33.99 15.20
CA LEU A 87 -2.26 33.64 14.14
C LEU A 87 -1.57 34.87 13.55
N GLU A 88 -2.24 36.02 13.50
CA GLU A 88 -1.63 37.29 13.04
C GLU A 88 -0.36 37.62 13.83
N HIS A 89 -0.33 37.36 15.13
CA HIS A 89 0.83 37.67 15.99
C HIS A 89 2.10 36.86 15.62
N TYR A 90 1.93 35.68 15.01
CA TYR A 90 3.04 34.82 14.60
C TYR A 90 3.51 35.09 13.16
N ILE A 91 2.82 35.93 12.40
CA ILE A 91 3.19 36.27 11.03
C ILE A 91 4.10 37.50 11.06
N PRO A 92 5.39 37.39 10.66
CA PRO A 92 6.29 38.53 10.62
C PRO A 92 5.80 39.54 9.58
N GLY A 93 5.30 40.69 10.05
CA GLY A 93 4.54 41.64 9.24
C GLY A 93 4.99 43.09 9.33
N GLU A 94 6.14 43.40 9.96
CA GLU A 94 6.58 44.78 10.21
C GLU A 94 6.70 45.64 8.93
N SER A 95 6.88 45.01 7.77
CA SER A 95 6.98 45.68 6.45
C SER A 95 5.77 45.45 5.54
N LEU A 96 4.72 44.78 6.00
CA LEU A 96 3.55 44.38 5.19
C LEU A 96 2.31 45.18 5.57
N ALA A 97 1.42 45.43 4.60
CA ALA A 97 0.17 46.12 4.87
C ALA A 97 -0.72 45.30 5.82
N PRO A 98 -1.45 45.91 6.78
CA PRO A 98 -2.24 45.17 7.78
C PRO A 98 -3.21 44.15 7.18
N LEU A 99 -3.88 44.51 6.08
CA LEU A 99 -4.80 43.62 5.37
C LEU A 99 -4.10 42.36 4.84
N THR A 100 -2.84 42.46 4.40
CA THR A 100 -2.10 41.30 3.88
C THR A 100 -1.76 40.29 4.97
N VAL A 101 -1.43 40.76 6.18
CA VAL A 101 -1.18 39.91 7.34
C VAL A 101 -2.47 39.20 7.77
N GLN A 102 -3.59 39.92 7.80
CA GLN A 102 -4.91 39.36 8.14
C GLN A 102 -5.37 38.31 7.12
N LEU A 103 -5.21 38.56 5.82
CA LEU A 103 -5.52 37.58 4.78
C LEU A 103 -4.61 36.35 4.86
N ALA A 104 -3.33 36.53 5.15
CA ALA A 104 -2.40 35.42 5.37
C ALA A 104 -2.81 34.58 6.60
N ALA A 105 -3.23 35.23 7.69
CA ALA A 105 -3.76 34.56 8.88
C ALA A 105 -5.05 33.78 8.57
N CYS A 106 -5.95 34.33 7.76
CA CYS A 106 -7.15 33.61 7.28
C CYS A 106 -6.78 32.34 6.50
N VAL A 107 -5.83 32.43 5.56
CA VAL A 107 -5.36 31.28 4.78
C VAL A 107 -4.72 30.22 5.69
N ALA A 108 -3.87 30.64 6.63
CA ALA A 108 -3.22 29.74 7.59
C ALA A 108 -4.26 29.05 8.48
N TYR A 109 -5.23 29.78 9.01
CA TYR A 109 -6.33 29.24 9.80
C TYR A 109 -7.16 28.23 9.01
N SER A 110 -7.57 28.56 7.78
CA SER A 110 -8.30 27.65 6.90
C SER A 110 -7.51 26.38 6.61
N PHE A 111 -6.20 26.48 6.39
CA PHE A 111 -5.36 25.30 6.17
C PHE A 111 -5.31 24.41 7.42
N CYS A 112 -5.11 24.98 8.61
CA CYS A 112 -5.14 24.25 9.88
C CYS A 112 -6.49 23.56 10.09
N LEU A 113 -7.61 24.29 9.93
CA LEU A 113 -8.96 23.75 10.06
C LEU A 113 -9.26 22.64 9.05
N TRP A 114 -8.75 22.77 7.82
CA TRP A 114 -8.88 21.72 6.80
C TRP A 114 -8.11 20.45 7.16
N VAL A 115 -6.87 20.59 7.63
CA VAL A 115 -6.05 19.46 8.09
C VAL A 115 -6.68 18.78 9.29
N THR A 116 -7.14 19.52 10.30
CA THR A 116 -7.81 18.93 11.47
C THR A 116 -9.10 18.19 11.08
N THR A 117 -9.89 18.76 10.16
CA THR A 117 -11.09 18.10 9.62
C THR A 117 -10.74 16.79 8.90
N ILE A 118 -9.68 16.75 8.09
CA ILE A 118 -9.22 15.51 7.44
C ILE A 118 -8.85 14.45 8.48
N LEU A 119 -8.04 14.82 9.47
CA LEU A 119 -7.59 13.91 10.51
C LEU A 119 -8.78 13.37 11.32
N PHE A 120 -9.73 14.24 11.64
CA PHE A 120 -10.97 13.88 12.32
C PHE A 120 -11.81 12.88 11.50
N LEU A 121 -12.06 13.15 10.22
CA LEU A 121 -12.82 12.24 9.34
C LEU A 121 -12.12 10.88 9.19
N ARG A 122 -10.78 10.86 9.09
CA ARG A 122 -10.00 9.61 9.05
C ARG A 122 -10.12 8.82 10.33
N TYR A 123 -10.05 9.51 11.47
CA TYR A 123 -10.17 8.89 12.77
C TYR A 123 -11.57 8.29 12.96
N ILE A 124 -12.62 9.01 12.59
CA ILE A 124 -13.99 8.47 12.57
C ILE A 124 -14.08 7.24 11.67
N LEU A 125 -13.57 7.32 10.44
CA LEU A 125 -13.62 6.18 9.52
C LEU A 125 -12.86 4.98 10.10
N LYS A 126 -11.71 5.19 10.74
CA LYS A 126 -10.96 4.15 11.45
C LYS A 126 -11.80 3.50 12.56
N LEU A 127 -12.44 4.30 13.42
CA LEU A 127 -13.32 3.80 14.49
C LEU A 127 -14.49 2.99 13.94
N LEU A 128 -15.14 3.47 12.87
CA LEU A 128 -16.20 2.73 12.21
C LEU A 128 -15.69 1.39 11.67
N LEU A 129 -14.53 1.36 11.02
CA LEU A 129 -13.95 0.14 10.46
C LEU A 129 -13.47 -0.87 11.53
N MET A 130 -13.37 -0.46 12.81
CA MET A 130 -13.11 -1.41 13.91
C MET A 130 -14.32 -2.28 14.24
N TYR A 131 -15.54 -1.86 13.86
CA TYR A 131 -16.73 -2.67 14.07
C TYR A 131 -16.73 -3.92 13.18
N LYS A 132 -16.81 -5.09 13.82
CA LYS A 132 -16.74 -6.42 13.19
C LYS A 132 -18.04 -7.23 13.28
N GLY A 133 -19.07 -6.70 13.96
CA GLY A 133 -20.33 -7.42 14.18
C GLY A 133 -21.02 -7.84 12.88
N TRP A 134 -20.87 -7.03 11.83
CA TRP A 134 -21.39 -7.30 10.49
C TRP A 134 -20.89 -8.62 9.88
N MET A 135 -19.73 -9.16 10.30
CA MET A 135 -19.22 -10.45 9.78
C MET A 135 -19.97 -11.66 10.36
N TYR A 136 -20.52 -11.51 11.57
CA TYR A 136 -21.20 -12.59 12.29
C TYR A 136 -22.72 -12.53 12.11
N GLU A 137 -23.24 -11.38 11.65
CA GLU A 137 -24.61 -11.26 11.17
C GLU A 137 -24.74 -11.99 9.82
N GLY A 138 -25.03 -13.29 9.88
CA GLY A 138 -25.18 -14.14 8.70
C GLY A 138 -26.38 -13.79 7.82
N ARG A 139 -26.46 -14.42 6.63
CA ARG A 139 -27.56 -14.21 5.65
C ARG A 139 -28.96 -14.58 6.16
N ILE A 140 -29.06 -15.33 7.26
CA ILE A 140 -30.30 -15.96 7.77
C ILE A 140 -31.04 -15.05 8.77
N LYS A 141 -30.31 -14.23 9.55
CA LYS A 141 -30.92 -13.31 10.52
C LYS A 141 -31.05 -11.91 9.92
N LYS A 142 -32.12 -11.19 10.28
CA LYS A 142 -32.29 -9.78 9.90
C LYS A 142 -31.12 -8.96 10.45
N THR A 143 -30.55 -8.11 9.60
CA THR A 143 -29.47 -7.19 9.94
C THR A 143 -29.86 -6.32 11.13
N SER A 144 -28.97 -6.16 12.11
CA SER A 144 -29.28 -5.33 13.27
C SER A 144 -29.35 -3.84 12.88
N LEU A 145 -30.17 -3.06 13.60
CA LEU A 145 -30.23 -1.62 13.39
C LEU A 145 -28.85 -0.96 13.55
N LYS A 146 -28.03 -1.47 14.49
CA LYS A 146 -26.64 -1.04 14.70
C LYS A 146 -25.79 -1.22 13.44
N THR A 147 -25.84 -2.41 12.82
CA THR A 147 -25.10 -2.69 11.59
C THR A 147 -25.63 -1.89 10.42
N TYR A 148 -26.94 -1.65 10.35
CA TYR A 148 -27.53 -0.78 9.32
C TYR A 148 -27.04 0.67 9.43
N ILE A 149 -27.11 1.27 10.62
CA ILE A 149 -26.62 2.64 10.89
C ILE A 149 -25.12 2.71 10.60
N TRP A 150 -24.33 1.75 11.09
CA TRP A 150 -22.91 1.67 10.80
C TRP A 150 -22.62 1.64 9.30
N ALA A 151 -23.30 0.77 8.54
CA ALA A 151 -23.08 0.64 7.11
C ALA A 151 -23.44 1.94 6.36
N ALA A 152 -24.51 2.62 6.78
CA ALA A 152 -24.87 3.92 6.24
C ALA A 152 -23.76 4.95 6.49
N LEU A 153 -23.23 5.04 7.71
CA LEU A 153 -22.13 5.94 8.07
C LEU A 153 -20.84 5.65 7.30
N VAL A 154 -20.44 4.39 7.16
CA VAL A 154 -19.26 4.03 6.37
C VAL A 154 -19.49 4.41 4.91
N ARG A 155 -20.66 4.10 4.33
CA ARG A 155 -20.99 4.44 2.95
C ARG A 155 -20.97 5.96 2.72
N THR A 156 -21.50 6.77 3.62
CA THR A 156 -21.47 8.23 3.43
C THR A 156 -20.05 8.80 3.42
N LEU A 157 -19.15 8.23 4.23
CA LEU A 157 -17.73 8.63 4.28
C LEU A 157 -16.88 8.06 3.14
N THR A 158 -17.27 6.92 2.55
CA THR A 158 -16.53 6.25 1.47
C THR A 158 -17.07 6.51 0.06
N ALA A 159 -18.35 6.86 -0.10
CA ALA A 159 -19.01 6.96 -1.42
C ALA A 159 -18.72 8.27 -2.17
N LYS A 160 -18.38 9.36 -1.48
CA LYS A 160 -18.41 10.70 -2.09
C LYS A 160 -17.34 10.95 -3.15
N ARG A 161 -16.31 10.09 -3.30
CA ARG A 161 -15.17 10.34 -4.21
C ARG A 161 -14.64 9.07 -4.84
N ARG A 162 -14.09 9.18 -6.06
CA ARG A 162 -13.39 8.10 -6.76
C ARG A 162 -12.04 7.86 -6.05
N PRO A 163 -11.91 6.87 -5.17
CA PRO A 163 -10.69 6.70 -4.40
C PRO A 163 -9.63 6.03 -5.29
N MET A 164 -8.39 6.48 -5.15
CA MET A 164 -7.19 5.80 -5.66
C MET A 164 -6.85 4.59 -4.79
N LEU A 165 -6.06 3.66 -5.33
CA LEU A 165 -5.73 2.36 -4.72
C LEU A 165 -5.37 2.44 -3.22
N TYR A 166 -4.60 3.46 -2.84
CA TYR A 166 -4.08 3.62 -1.47
C TYR A 166 -4.83 4.65 -0.62
N SER A 167 -5.97 5.19 -1.09
CA SER A 167 -6.69 6.28 -0.41
C SER A 167 -7.15 5.91 1.01
N PHE A 168 -7.47 4.64 1.24
CA PHE A 168 -7.97 4.17 2.53
C PHE A 168 -6.88 3.71 3.50
N GLN A 169 -5.62 3.59 3.06
CA GLN A 169 -4.56 2.95 3.87
C GLN A 169 -4.32 3.64 5.21
N SER A 170 -4.44 4.96 5.25
CA SER A 170 -4.30 5.76 6.49
C SER A 170 -5.51 5.66 7.42
N SER A 171 -6.67 5.27 6.88
CA SER A 171 -7.94 5.12 7.60
C SER A 171 -8.20 3.68 8.07
N LEU A 172 -7.42 2.70 7.60
CA LEU A 172 -7.59 1.32 8.05
C LEU A 172 -7.22 1.18 9.53
N PRO A 173 -7.98 0.41 10.32
CA PRO A 173 -7.64 0.12 11.70
C PRO A 173 -6.39 -0.76 11.78
N ARG A 174 -5.66 -0.63 12.89
CA ARG A 174 -4.58 -1.57 13.22
C ARG A 174 -5.16 -2.96 13.45
N LEU A 175 -4.36 -3.99 13.22
CA LEU A 175 -4.76 -5.34 13.58
C LEU A 175 -5.01 -5.42 15.10
N PRO A 176 -6.21 -5.81 15.55
CA PRO A 176 -6.49 -5.87 16.98
C PRO A 176 -5.68 -6.99 17.64
N LEU A 177 -5.24 -6.70 18.86
CA LEU A 177 -4.57 -7.66 19.73
C LEU A 177 -5.62 -8.26 20.69
N PRO A 178 -5.97 -9.56 20.57
CA PRO A 178 -6.87 -10.21 21.52
C PRO A 178 -6.27 -10.24 22.93
N SER A 179 -7.13 -10.38 23.94
CA SER A 179 -6.68 -10.57 25.32
C SER A 179 -5.95 -11.92 25.45
N LEU A 180 -5.07 -12.04 26.44
CA LEU A 180 -4.39 -13.30 26.71
C LEU A 180 -5.42 -14.37 27.12
N GLU A 181 -6.38 -14.00 27.97
CA GLU A 181 -7.45 -14.87 28.45
C GLU A 181 -8.33 -15.41 27.31
N ASP A 182 -8.87 -14.53 26.45
CA ASP A 182 -9.65 -14.92 25.27
C ASP A 182 -8.87 -15.86 24.35
N THR A 183 -7.55 -15.62 24.22
CA THR A 183 -6.67 -16.45 23.39
C THR A 183 -6.51 -17.84 24.00
N MET A 184 -6.30 -17.93 25.31
CA MET A 184 -6.18 -19.18 26.05
C MET A 184 -7.48 -19.99 26.04
N GLU A 185 -8.63 -19.34 26.25
CA GLU A 185 -9.94 -19.99 26.18
C GLU A 185 -10.21 -20.57 24.78
N ARG A 186 -9.98 -19.78 23.73
CA ARG A 186 -10.14 -20.23 22.34
C ARG A 186 -9.17 -21.35 21.97
N TYR A 187 -7.95 -21.33 22.51
CA TYR A 187 -6.99 -22.41 22.35
C TYR A 187 -7.49 -23.71 22.97
N LEU A 188 -7.92 -23.68 24.24
CA LEU A 188 -8.48 -24.86 24.90
C LEU A 188 -9.70 -25.40 24.16
N HIS A 189 -10.61 -24.52 23.74
CA HIS A 189 -11.76 -24.91 22.93
C HIS A 189 -11.36 -25.58 21.60
N SER A 190 -10.30 -25.11 20.94
CA SER A 190 -9.87 -25.67 19.65
C SER A 190 -9.16 -27.02 19.77
N VAL A 191 -8.43 -27.25 20.87
CA VAL A 191 -7.73 -28.53 21.10
C VAL A 191 -8.59 -29.58 21.78
N ARG A 192 -9.69 -29.20 22.44
CA ARG A 192 -10.59 -30.14 23.11
C ARG A 192 -11.01 -31.35 22.25
N PRO A 193 -11.48 -31.18 20.99
CA PRO A 193 -11.89 -32.33 20.18
C PRO A 193 -10.72 -33.22 19.72
N LEU A 194 -9.46 -32.80 19.94
CA LEU A 194 -8.26 -33.52 19.54
C LEU A 194 -7.63 -34.31 20.71
N LEU A 195 -8.11 -34.10 21.94
CA LEU A 195 -7.49 -34.60 23.16
C LEU A 195 -8.48 -35.43 23.99
N ASP A 196 -7.98 -36.53 24.54
CA ASP A 196 -8.63 -37.23 25.65
C ASP A 196 -8.66 -36.36 26.92
N ASP A 197 -9.45 -36.77 27.91
CA ASP A 197 -9.72 -35.98 29.10
C ASP A 197 -8.45 -35.72 29.93
N GLU A 198 -7.59 -36.74 30.07
CA GLU A 198 -6.33 -36.62 30.81
C GLU A 198 -5.39 -35.58 30.17
N LYS A 199 -5.17 -35.66 28.85
CA LYS A 199 -4.34 -34.69 28.13
C LYS A 199 -4.97 -33.30 28.14
N TYR A 200 -6.30 -33.22 28.07
CA TYR A 200 -7.00 -31.95 28.12
C TYR A 200 -6.83 -31.25 29.48
N GLU A 201 -6.96 -31.97 30.60
CA GLU A 201 -6.67 -31.42 31.93
C GLU A 201 -5.23 -30.91 32.05
N LYS A 202 -4.26 -31.67 31.53
CA LYS A 202 -2.87 -31.23 31.47
C LYS A 202 -2.71 -29.93 30.66
N MET A 203 -3.38 -29.81 29.52
CA MET A 203 -3.36 -28.58 28.73
C MET A 203 -4.01 -27.40 29.46
N LYS A 204 -5.09 -27.61 30.21
CA LYS A 204 -5.67 -26.55 31.05
C LYS A 204 -4.67 -26.05 32.08
N GLN A 205 -3.98 -26.95 32.77
CA GLN A 205 -2.97 -26.57 33.75
C GLN A 205 -1.83 -25.77 33.11
N MET A 206 -1.27 -26.25 32.00
CA MET A 206 -0.20 -25.52 31.28
C MET A 206 -0.65 -24.15 30.79
N THR A 207 -1.90 -24.05 30.31
CA THR A 207 -2.51 -22.81 29.87
C THR A 207 -2.67 -21.83 31.04
N TYR A 208 -3.11 -22.31 32.20
CA TYR A 208 -3.22 -21.52 33.43
C TYR A 208 -1.86 -21.02 33.91
N GLU A 209 -0.84 -21.88 33.93
CA GLU A 209 0.53 -21.52 34.29
C GLU A 209 1.12 -20.48 33.33
N PHE A 210 0.92 -20.65 32.02
CA PHE A 210 1.36 -19.69 31.01
C PHE A 210 0.64 -18.34 31.18
N GLN A 211 -0.68 -18.36 31.33
CA GLN A 211 -1.50 -17.17 31.52
C GLN A 211 -1.12 -16.40 32.78
N ASN A 212 -0.69 -17.09 33.84
CA ASN A 212 -0.31 -16.46 35.10
C ASN A 212 1.18 -16.17 35.26
N GLY A 213 2.04 -16.81 34.46
CA GLY A 213 3.48 -16.62 34.45
C GLY A 213 3.96 -15.80 33.25
N VAL A 214 4.77 -16.44 32.39
CA VAL A 214 5.49 -15.77 31.30
C VAL A 214 4.57 -15.12 30.26
N GLY A 215 3.36 -15.65 30.05
CA GLY A 215 2.39 -15.13 29.10
C GLY A 215 2.01 -13.68 29.35
N LYS A 216 1.89 -13.24 30.62
CA LYS A 216 1.63 -11.82 30.96
C LYS A 216 2.75 -10.91 30.48
N LYS A 217 4.01 -11.34 30.65
CA LYS A 217 5.19 -10.57 30.21
C LYS A 217 5.22 -10.46 28.68
N LEU A 218 5.00 -11.56 27.98
CA LEU A 218 4.98 -11.58 26.52
C LEU A 218 3.82 -10.75 25.94
N GLN A 219 2.62 -10.84 26.53
CA GLN A 219 1.47 -10.05 26.12
C GLN A 219 1.71 -8.55 26.29
N ARG A 220 2.43 -8.11 27.33
CA ARG A 220 2.84 -6.70 27.50
C ARG A 220 3.75 -6.23 26.36
N TYR A 221 4.74 -7.04 25.96
CA TYR A 221 5.60 -6.70 24.82
C TYR A 221 4.83 -6.66 23.51
N LEU A 222 3.89 -7.58 23.32
CA LEU A 222 3.03 -7.62 22.13
C LEU A 222 2.09 -6.42 22.07
N TRP A 223 1.55 -6.00 23.21
CA TRP A 223 0.76 -4.79 23.34
C TRP A 223 1.56 -3.55 22.97
N LEU A 224 2.79 -3.41 23.50
CA LEU A 224 3.69 -2.32 23.10
C LEU A 224 3.96 -2.35 21.59
N LYS A 225 4.32 -3.52 21.02
CA LYS A 225 4.55 -3.65 19.56
C LYS A 225 3.32 -3.24 18.75
N SER A 226 2.11 -3.58 19.20
CA SER A 226 0.86 -3.22 18.53
C SER A 226 0.62 -1.71 18.46
N TRP A 227 1.25 -0.92 19.33
CA TRP A 227 1.16 0.54 19.28
C TRP A 227 2.05 1.14 18.20
N TRP A 228 3.24 0.55 17.99
CA TRP A 228 4.25 1.06 17.05
C TRP A 228 4.13 0.46 15.64
N ALA A 229 3.50 -0.70 15.49
CA ALA A 229 3.30 -1.35 14.21
C ALA A 229 1.90 -1.07 13.63
N SER A 230 1.80 -0.90 12.30
CA SER A 230 0.52 -0.87 11.59
C SER A 230 -0.20 -2.23 11.67
N ASN A 231 0.59 -3.31 11.62
CA ASN A 231 0.19 -4.68 11.89
C ASN A 231 1.32 -5.36 12.67
N TYR A 232 1.04 -5.80 13.89
CA TYR A 232 2.06 -6.36 14.78
C TYR A 232 2.54 -7.76 14.39
N VAL A 233 1.93 -8.40 13.38
CA VAL A 233 2.22 -9.78 12.96
C VAL A 233 2.97 -9.83 11.62
N THR A 234 2.85 -8.82 10.77
CA THR A 234 3.30 -8.91 9.36
C THR A 234 4.78 -9.26 9.19
N ASP A 235 5.66 -8.63 9.95
CA ASP A 235 7.10 -8.89 9.92
C ASP A 235 7.43 -10.34 10.32
N TRP A 236 6.91 -10.79 11.45
CA TRP A 236 7.11 -12.17 11.90
C TRP A 236 6.45 -13.21 10.99
N TRP A 237 5.28 -12.89 10.43
CA TRP A 237 4.60 -13.80 9.50
C TRP A 237 5.39 -13.97 8.21
N GLU A 238 5.86 -12.88 7.60
CA GLU A 238 6.69 -12.95 6.39
C GLU A 238 8.00 -13.70 6.67
N ASP A 239 8.68 -13.37 7.77
CA ASP A 239 9.97 -13.94 8.11
C ASP A 239 9.87 -15.41 8.54
N TYR A 240 9.07 -15.73 9.56
CA TYR A 240 9.03 -17.04 10.16
C TYR A 240 8.28 -18.06 9.30
N VAL A 241 7.10 -17.71 8.79
CA VAL A 241 6.24 -18.67 8.08
C VAL A 241 6.74 -18.93 6.68
N TYR A 242 7.31 -17.93 5.99
CA TYR A 242 7.72 -18.08 4.60
C TYR A 242 9.22 -18.07 4.42
N LEU A 243 9.92 -17.02 4.84
CA LEU A 243 11.31 -16.80 4.43
C LEU A 243 12.30 -17.70 5.17
N SER A 244 12.00 -18.10 6.40
CA SER A 244 12.90 -18.96 7.20
C SER A 244 12.70 -20.46 6.90
N GLY A 245 11.53 -20.86 6.39
CA GLY A 245 11.27 -22.24 6.00
C GLY A 245 12.26 -22.74 4.95
N ARG A 246 12.87 -23.91 5.19
CA ARG A 246 13.87 -24.53 4.31
C ARG A 246 13.30 -25.62 3.40
N SER A 247 12.02 -25.95 3.55
CA SER A 247 11.33 -26.93 2.70
C SER A 247 11.15 -26.40 1.26
N PRO A 248 11.15 -27.28 0.25
CA PRO A 248 10.94 -26.88 -1.15
C PRO A 248 9.63 -26.11 -1.38
N LEU A 249 9.72 -24.94 -2.01
CA LEU A 249 8.55 -24.04 -2.15
C LEU A 249 7.45 -24.60 -3.05
N LEU A 250 7.81 -25.38 -4.07
CA LEU A 250 6.87 -25.82 -5.12
C LEU A 250 5.71 -26.66 -4.58
N VAL A 251 5.95 -27.46 -3.55
CA VAL A 251 4.94 -28.32 -2.92
C VAL A 251 4.38 -27.69 -1.65
N TYR A 252 5.24 -27.10 -0.82
CA TYR A 252 4.88 -26.73 0.55
C TYR A 252 4.40 -25.29 0.73
N SER A 253 4.54 -24.41 -0.29
CA SER A 253 4.24 -22.98 -0.12
C SER A 253 3.56 -22.32 -1.31
N ASN A 254 4.00 -22.63 -2.53
CA ASN A 254 3.43 -22.02 -3.73
C ASN A 254 1.99 -22.49 -3.95
N CYS A 255 1.12 -21.55 -4.32
CA CYS A 255 -0.23 -21.85 -4.77
C CYS A 255 -0.38 -21.47 -6.25
N TYR A 256 -1.30 -22.14 -6.95
CA TYR A 256 -1.69 -21.79 -8.31
C TYR A 256 -3.21 -21.75 -8.41
N GLY A 257 -3.71 -20.82 -9.22
CA GLY A 257 -5.10 -20.78 -9.64
C GLY A 257 -5.14 -21.03 -11.14
N LEU A 258 -6.12 -21.81 -11.59
CA LEU A 258 -6.41 -21.97 -13.01
C LEU A 258 -7.54 -21.02 -13.37
N ASP A 259 -7.37 -20.32 -14.48
CA ASP A 259 -8.45 -19.52 -15.06
C ASP A 259 -9.42 -20.43 -15.82
N TYR A 260 -10.71 -20.15 -15.71
CA TYR A 260 -11.76 -20.76 -16.52
C TYR A 260 -12.31 -19.72 -17.51
N MET A 261 -11.40 -19.11 -18.29
CA MET A 261 -11.81 -18.26 -19.40
C MET A 261 -12.13 -19.14 -20.62
N PRO A 262 -13.26 -18.89 -21.33
CA PRO A 262 -13.52 -19.55 -22.60
C PRO A 262 -12.34 -19.27 -23.54
N LEU A 263 -11.82 -20.31 -24.19
CA LEU A 263 -10.63 -20.21 -25.04
C LEU A 263 -11.04 -19.67 -26.42
N PRO A 264 -10.83 -18.38 -26.74
CA PRO A 264 -11.29 -17.82 -28.02
C PRO A 264 -10.42 -18.27 -29.20
N THR A 265 -9.27 -18.89 -28.92
CA THR A 265 -8.31 -19.39 -29.92
C THR A 265 -7.55 -20.58 -29.38
N THR A 266 -7.13 -21.48 -30.27
CA THR A 266 -6.27 -22.63 -29.97
C THR A 266 -4.79 -22.26 -29.88
N SER A 267 -4.38 -21.12 -30.46
CA SER A 267 -2.98 -20.67 -30.46
C SER A 267 -2.50 -20.28 -29.05
N GLN A 268 -1.59 -21.07 -28.48
CA GLN A 268 -0.98 -20.80 -27.18
C GLN A 268 -0.27 -19.44 -27.16
N VAL A 269 0.47 -19.12 -28.22
CA VAL A 269 1.27 -17.88 -28.32
C VAL A 269 0.35 -16.66 -28.34
N ALA A 270 -0.74 -16.70 -29.12
CA ALA A 270 -1.72 -15.62 -29.13
C ALA A 270 -2.36 -15.40 -27.74
N ARG A 271 -2.67 -16.48 -27.01
CA ARG A 271 -3.18 -16.37 -25.63
C ARG A 271 -2.14 -15.78 -24.68
N ALA A 272 -0.90 -16.25 -24.74
CA ALA A 272 0.19 -15.75 -23.91
C ALA A 272 0.44 -14.25 -24.15
N ALA A 273 0.46 -13.82 -25.41
CA ALA A 273 0.63 -12.42 -25.78
C ALA A 273 -0.49 -11.52 -25.23
N ASN A 274 -1.76 -11.96 -25.33
CA ASN A 274 -2.90 -11.23 -24.76
C ASN A 274 -2.83 -11.18 -23.22
N PHE A 275 -2.47 -12.29 -22.57
CA PHE A 275 -2.29 -12.33 -21.11
C PHE A 275 -1.20 -11.37 -20.65
N ILE A 276 -0.02 -11.39 -21.29
CA ILE A 276 1.09 -10.48 -20.98
C ILE A 276 0.62 -9.03 -21.15
N TYR A 277 -0.06 -8.71 -22.24
CA TYR A 277 -0.58 -7.37 -22.48
C TYR A 277 -1.57 -6.92 -21.39
N ALA A 278 -2.53 -7.77 -21.02
CA ALA A 278 -3.49 -7.50 -19.95
C ALA A 278 -2.82 -7.32 -18.58
N ALA A 279 -1.87 -8.21 -18.23
CA ALA A 279 -1.08 -8.10 -17.00
C ALA A 279 -0.28 -6.78 -16.96
N MET A 280 0.23 -6.31 -18.10
CA MET A 280 0.95 -5.05 -18.21
C MET A 280 0.04 -3.82 -18.12
N ILE A 281 -1.20 -3.89 -18.63
CA ILE A 281 -2.23 -2.88 -18.35
C ILE A 281 -2.53 -2.82 -16.85
N PHE A 282 -2.71 -3.97 -16.20
CA PHE A 282 -2.94 -4.04 -14.77
C PHE A 282 -1.77 -3.46 -13.97
N ARG A 283 -0.53 -3.84 -14.33
CA ARG A 283 0.70 -3.27 -13.76
C ARG A 283 0.78 -1.75 -13.95
N LYS A 284 0.30 -1.20 -15.08
CA LYS A 284 0.21 0.25 -15.29
C LYS A 284 -0.72 0.88 -14.26
N LEU A 285 -1.92 0.34 -14.05
CA LEU A 285 -2.89 0.83 -13.06
C LEU A 285 -2.34 0.80 -11.63
N LEU A 286 -1.60 -0.25 -11.27
CA LEU A 286 -0.92 -0.33 -9.97
C LEU A 286 0.17 0.74 -9.84
N ASN A 287 1.03 0.87 -10.86
CA ASN A 287 2.12 1.83 -10.85
C ASN A 287 1.64 3.29 -10.77
N THR A 288 0.50 3.59 -11.38
CA THR A 288 -0.16 4.90 -11.33
C THR A 288 -1.12 5.03 -10.14
N GLN A 289 -1.27 3.99 -9.31
CA GLN A 289 -2.20 3.94 -8.16
C GLN A 289 -3.66 4.23 -8.53
N THR A 290 -4.05 4.11 -9.81
CA THR A 290 -5.39 4.43 -10.31
C THR A 290 -6.34 3.23 -10.28
N LEU A 291 -5.84 2.06 -9.89
CA LEU A 291 -6.70 0.90 -9.63
C LEU A 291 -7.69 1.25 -8.50
N LYS A 292 -8.97 0.89 -8.68
CA LYS A 292 -9.96 1.08 -7.63
C LYS A 292 -9.60 0.22 -6.41
N PRO A 293 -9.71 0.76 -5.18
CA PRO A 293 -9.53 -0.04 -3.97
C PRO A 293 -10.43 -1.28 -3.95
N VAL A 294 -9.88 -2.38 -3.48
CA VAL A 294 -10.68 -3.59 -3.22
C VAL A 294 -11.55 -3.33 -2.01
N THR A 295 -12.84 -3.68 -2.12
CA THR A 295 -13.81 -3.49 -1.05
C THR A 295 -14.66 -4.75 -0.86
N ILE A 296 -15.04 -5.03 0.39
CA ILE A 296 -16.10 -5.99 0.71
C ILE A 296 -17.44 -5.24 0.63
N GLN A 297 -18.44 -5.88 0.02
CA GLN A 297 -19.79 -5.34 -0.16
C GLN A 297 -19.83 -3.93 -0.81
N ASN A 298 -18.82 -3.56 -1.59
CA ASN A 298 -18.65 -2.28 -2.28
C ASN A 298 -18.35 -1.05 -1.39
N PHE A 299 -18.18 -1.19 -0.07
CA PHE A 299 -17.93 -0.03 0.81
C PHE A 299 -16.95 -0.26 1.97
N ILE A 300 -16.56 -1.51 2.26
CA ILE A 300 -15.60 -1.82 3.33
C ILE A 300 -14.22 -2.00 2.68
N PRO A 301 -13.31 -1.02 2.77
CA PRO A 301 -12.02 -1.08 2.10
C PRO A 301 -11.10 -2.16 2.70
N LEU A 302 -10.30 -2.79 1.84
CA LEU A 302 -9.25 -3.72 2.22
C LEU A 302 -7.86 -3.09 2.07
N CYS A 303 -6.89 -3.64 2.80
CA CYS A 303 -5.49 -3.28 2.63
C CYS A 303 -5.00 -3.67 1.23
N ALA A 304 -4.38 -2.72 0.53
CA ALA A 304 -3.83 -2.89 -0.80
C ALA A 304 -2.30 -3.10 -0.81
N TRP A 305 -1.64 -3.26 0.35
CA TRP A 305 -0.17 -3.24 0.43
C TRP A 305 0.50 -4.39 -0.33
N GLN A 306 -0.17 -5.54 -0.44
CA GLN A 306 0.35 -6.70 -1.17
C GLN A 306 0.51 -6.44 -2.67
N TYR A 307 -0.23 -5.48 -3.26
CA TYR A 307 -0.10 -5.14 -4.67
C TYR A 307 1.28 -4.58 -5.04
N GLU A 308 2.00 -3.97 -4.10
CA GLU A 308 3.39 -3.51 -4.33
C GLU A 308 4.33 -4.67 -4.68
N LYS A 309 4.05 -5.87 -4.17
CA LYS A 309 4.88 -7.07 -4.37
C LYS A 309 4.46 -7.91 -5.58
N MET A 310 3.39 -7.55 -6.30
CA MET A 310 2.84 -8.39 -7.38
C MET A 310 3.74 -8.46 -8.62
N PHE A 311 4.45 -7.38 -8.96
CA PHE A 311 5.35 -7.32 -10.11
C PHE A 311 6.78 -6.98 -9.69
N ASN A 312 7.75 -7.45 -10.47
CA ASN A 312 9.19 -7.24 -10.24
C ASN A 312 9.70 -7.71 -8.86
N THR A 313 8.98 -8.60 -8.20
CA THR A 313 9.40 -9.12 -6.90
C THR A 313 9.76 -10.59 -7.08
N THR A 314 10.90 -10.98 -6.54
CA THR A 314 11.32 -12.38 -6.49
C THR A 314 11.82 -12.71 -5.10
N ARG A 315 11.76 -13.99 -4.74
CA ARG A 315 12.40 -14.52 -3.54
C ARG A 315 13.78 -15.03 -3.95
N VAL A 316 14.81 -14.55 -3.26
CA VAL A 316 16.20 -14.98 -3.47
C VAL A 316 16.59 -15.88 -2.31
N PRO A 317 17.08 -17.10 -2.58
CA PRO A 317 17.52 -18.01 -1.53
C PRO A 317 18.72 -17.45 -0.78
N ASP A 318 18.77 -17.73 0.52
CA ASP A 318 19.93 -17.48 1.38
C ASP A 318 20.15 -18.68 2.31
N VAL A 319 21.29 -18.72 2.99
CA VAL A 319 21.66 -19.87 3.85
C VAL A 319 20.64 -20.07 4.96
N GLU A 320 20.42 -19.03 5.77
CA GLU A 320 19.54 -19.10 6.94
C GLU A 320 18.12 -18.66 6.62
N LYS A 321 17.97 -17.55 5.89
CA LYS A 321 16.68 -16.91 5.64
C LYS A 321 16.66 -16.27 4.27
N ASP A 322 15.70 -16.68 3.45
CA ASP A 322 15.54 -16.11 2.12
C ASP A 322 15.14 -14.64 2.19
N ARG A 323 15.36 -13.91 1.10
CA ARG A 323 15.04 -12.49 1.03
C ARG A 323 14.07 -12.20 -0.12
N SER A 324 13.09 -11.34 0.15
CA SER A 324 12.24 -10.79 -0.91
C SER A 324 12.96 -9.61 -1.55
N VAL A 325 13.22 -9.70 -2.85
CA VAL A 325 13.90 -8.66 -3.63
C VAL A 325 12.90 -8.02 -4.58
N HIS A 326 12.68 -6.72 -4.42
CA HIS A 326 11.86 -5.92 -5.32
C HIS A 326 12.75 -5.09 -6.26
N LEU A 327 12.57 -5.26 -7.57
CA LEU A 327 13.32 -4.56 -8.59
C LEU A 327 12.51 -3.36 -9.14
N SER A 328 13.10 -2.18 -9.03
CA SER A 328 12.52 -0.96 -9.59
C SER A 328 12.62 -0.97 -11.14
N ASP A 329 11.60 -0.40 -11.78
CA ASP A 329 11.64 0.02 -13.18
C ASP A 329 11.99 -1.05 -14.26
N SER A 330 11.75 -2.34 -14.00
CA SER A 330 11.91 -3.39 -15.02
C SER A 330 10.99 -3.21 -16.25
N GLN A 331 11.57 -3.36 -17.44
CA GLN A 331 10.90 -3.18 -18.74
C GLN A 331 10.80 -4.48 -19.56
N HIS A 332 11.15 -5.61 -18.96
CA HIS A 332 11.15 -6.92 -19.61
C HIS A 332 10.46 -7.96 -18.75
N ILE A 333 10.12 -9.09 -19.37
CA ILE A 333 9.82 -10.35 -18.67
C ILE A 333 10.91 -11.38 -18.96
N ALA A 334 10.99 -12.38 -18.08
CA ALA A 334 11.67 -13.63 -18.37
C ALA A 334 10.65 -14.63 -18.92
N VAL A 335 10.95 -15.24 -20.07
CA VAL A 335 10.15 -16.31 -20.68
C VAL A 335 10.94 -17.61 -20.55
N TYR A 336 10.33 -18.62 -19.94
CA TYR A 336 10.90 -19.96 -19.87
C TYR A 336 10.30 -20.85 -20.94
N HIS A 337 11.14 -21.51 -21.74
CA HIS A 337 10.70 -22.51 -22.71
C HIS A 337 11.76 -23.60 -22.87
N LYS A 338 11.35 -24.87 -22.67
CA LYS A 338 12.19 -26.08 -22.86
C LYS A 338 13.60 -25.96 -22.25
N GLY A 339 13.69 -25.58 -20.97
CA GLY A 339 14.97 -25.49 -20.24
C GLY A 339 15.76 -24.21 -20.49
N ARG A 340 15.25 -23.26 -21.30
CA ARG A 340 15.93 -22.00 -21.63
C ARG A 340 15.15 -20.79 -21.15
N TYR A 341 15.88 -19.76 -20.72
CA TYR A 341 15.32 -18.47 -20.35
C TYR A 341 15.61 -17.43 -21.42
N TYR A 342 14.58 -16.67 -21.77
CA TYR A 342 14.63 -15.59 -22.75
C TYR A 342 14.22 -14.28 -22.08
N LYS A 343 14.89 -13.19 -22.44
CA LYS A 343 14.53 -11.85 -22.01
C LYS A 343 13.69 -11.19 -23.10
N LEU A 344 12.40 -10.98 -22.82
CA LEU A 344 11.50 -10.29 -23.75
C LEU A 344 11.26 -8.86 -23.30
N MET A 345 11.68 -7.89 -24.12
CA MET A 345 11.39 -6.47 -23.89
C MET A 345 9.91 -6.19 -24.16
N LEU A 346 9.26 -5.43 -23.27
CA LEU A 346 7.82 -5.18 -23.36
C LEU A 346 7.48 -3.83 -23.99
N TYR A 347 8.48 -2.98 -24.24
CA TYR A 347 8.28 -1.61 -24.67
C TYR A 347 9.13 -1.30 -25.89
N ASN A 348 8.51 -0.65 -26.88
CA ASN A 348 9.18 -0.01 -28.00
C ASN A 348 8.93 1.51 -27.92
N ASN A 349 9.98 2.32 -27.84
CA ASN A 349 9.88 3.79 -27.76
C ASN A 349 8.85 4.29 -26.72
N ARG A 350 8.81 3.66 -25.53
CA ARG A 350 7.87 3.91 -24.40
C ARG A 350 6.43 3.43 -24.60
N ARG A 351 6.08 2.91 -25.77
CA ARG A 351 4.78 2.26 -26.01
C ARG A 351 4.88 0.79 -25.59
N LEU A 352 3.89 0.29 -24.86
CA LEU A 352 3.74 -1.13 -24.61
C LEU A 352 3.50 -1.86 -25.93
N LEU A 353 4.22 -2.97 -26.17
CA LEU A 353 4.01 -3.82 -27.34
C LEU A 353 2.56 -4.36 -27.33
N LYS A 354 1.91 -4.33 -28.50
CA LYS A 354 0.57 -4.88 -28.71
C LYS A 354 0.63 -6.41 -28.70
N PRO A 355 -0.49 -7.12 -28.47
CA PRO A 355 -0.52 -8.58 -28.50
C PRO A 355 0.09 -9.19 -29.79
N VAL A 356 -0.19 -8.61 -30.96
CA VAL A 356 0.40 -9.08 -32.22
C VAL A 356 1.93 -8.96 -32.24
N GLU A 357 2.50 -7.91 -31.66
CA GLU A 357 3.96 -7.70 -31.58
C GLU A 357 4.63 -8.53 -30.48
N LEU A 358 3.86 -9.04 -29.52
CA LEU A 358 4.34 -9.98 -28.50
C LEU A 358 4.23 -11.44 -28.98
N GLN A 359 3.40 -11.69 -29.99
CA GLN A 359 3.18 -13.01 -30.56
C GLN A 359 4.28 -13.39 -31.56
N TRP A 360 4.72 -12.44 -32.37
CA TRP A 360 5.81 -12.59 -33.34
C TRP A 360 7.12 -12.06 -32.73
#